data_AF-A0A1H0APW8-F1
#
_entry.id   AF-A0A1H0APW8-F1
#
_cell.length_a   1.000
_cell.length_b   1.000
_cell.length_c   1.000
_cell.angle_alpha   90.00
_cell.angle_beta   90.00
_cell.angle_gamma   90.00
#
_symmetry.space_group_name_H-M   'P 1'
#
loop_
_entity.id
_entity.type
_entity.pdbx_description
1 polymer ?
#
loop_
_entity_poly.entity_id
_entity_poly.type
_entity_poly.pdbx_seq_one_letter_code
_entity_poly.pdbx_strand_id
1 'polypeptide(L)'
;MSSTCSGQDETGRPAGAGQGFELSLPGGGVFRVVAPEVGVPVIRLWLEHKWPMSVREGLELRDRLGWQSSPTMETMFTTGHDLGGKDASFVVGEGQMDSFRMGLASRIPKASAPPEASVLVRRAYAQYVEVLAGLYGTGTTKRFQGRNGPQESTTWTL
;
A
#
# COMPACT_ATOMS: atom_id res chain seq x y z
N MET A 1 11.18 2.28 -53.39
CA MET A 1 11.53 1.21 -52.43
C MET A 1 11.50 1.83 -51.06
N SER A 2 10.74 1.19 -50.18
CA SER A 2 10.14 1.76 -48.99
C SER A 2 11.09 1.91 -47.81
N SER A 3 10.70 2.82 -46.92
CA SER A 3 10.82 2.72 -45.45
C SER A 3 12.16 3.11 -44.81
N THR A 4 12.24 4.39 -44.45
CA THR A 4 12.90 4.87 -43.23
C THR A 4 12.25 4.24 -42.00
N CYS A 5 13.03 3.50 -41.21
CA CYS A 5 12.58 2.96 -39.93
C CYS A 5 12.86 3.98 -38.81
N SER A 6 11.78 4.48 -38.23
CA SER A 6 11.67 5.15 -36.93
C SER A 6 12.47 4.38 -35.87
N GLY A 7 13.04 4.97 -34.83
CA GLY A 7 12.54 6.06 -34.01
C GLY A 7 12.87 5.63 -32.58
N GLN A 8 13.66 6.45 -31.90
CA GLN A 8 13.97 6.30 -30.48
C GLN A 8 12.67 6.38 -29.68
N ASP A 9 12.53 5.54 -28.67
CA ASP A 9 11.88 5.89 -27.41
C ASP A 9 12.28 4.87 -26.34
N GLU A 10 13.52 5.02 -25.86
CA GLU A 10 13.86 4.62 -24.49
C GLU A 10 13.06 5.52 -23.55
N THR A 11 11.83 5.11 -23.29
CA THR A 11 11.02 5.71 -22.22
C THR A 11 11.72 5.42 -20.91
N GLY A 12 12.36 6.46 -20.38
CA GLY A 12 12.99 6.50 -19.08
C GLY A 12 12.06 5.96 -18.00
N ARG A 13 12.32 4.72 -17.59
CA ARG A 13 11.82 4.21 -16.32
C ARG A 13 12.50 5.03 -15.23
N PRO A 14 11.77 5.69 -14.32
CA PRO A 14 12.40 6.37 -13.20
C PRO A 14 13.23 5.34 -12.42
N ALA A 15 14.54 5.52 -12.45
CA ALA A 15 15.50 4.77 -11.67
C ALA A 15 15.29 5.13 -10.19
N GLY A 16 14.40 4.41 -9.53
CA GLY A 16 14.06 4.67 -8.13
C GLY A 16 13.05 3.74 -7.46
N ALA A 17 12.59 2.66 -8.12
CA ALA A 17 11.77 1.62 -7.48
C ALA A 17 12.67 0.42 -7.13
N GLY A 18 12.92 0.23 -5.84
CA GLY A 18 13.98 -0.62 -5.30
C GLY A 18 13.92 -2.08 -5.72
N GLN A 19 15.08 -2.63 -6.06
CA GLN A 19 15.33 -4.06 -6.37
C GLN A 19 15.00 -5.04 -5.22
N GLY A 20 14.32 -4.59 -4.15
CA GLY A 20 14.06 -5.36 -2.93
C GLY A 20 12.59 -5.48 -2.50
N PHE A 21 11.65 -4.88 -3.23
CA PHE A 21 10.20 -4.94 -2.93
C PHE A 21 9.33 -5.35 -4.13
N GLU A 22 9.95 -5.86 -5.19
CA GLU A 22 9.25 -6.42 -6.36
C GLU A 22 9.60 -7.90 -6.52
N LEU A 23 8.65 -8.68 -7.03
CA LEU A 23 8.81 -10.09 -7.34
C LEU A 23 8.10 -10.40 -8.66
N SER A 24 8.82 -10.94 -9.64
CA SER A 24 8.21 -11.43 -10.88
C SER A 24 7.40 -12.69 -10.64
N LEU A 25 6.16 -12.72 -11.15
CA LEU A 25 5.25 -13.85 -10.98
C LEU A 25 5.40 -14.87 -12.13
N PRO A 26 5.30 -16.19 -11.86
CA PRO A 26 5.41 -17.23 -12.89
C PRO A 26 4.42 -17.11 -14.05
N GLY A 27 3.24 -16.53 -13.82
CA GLY A 27 2.19 -16.33 -14.83
C GLY A 27 2.29 -15.05 -15.64
N GLY A 28 3.41 -14.31 -15.52
CA GLY A 28 3.53 -12.95 -16.01
C GLY A 28 2.97 -11.92 -15.01
N GLY A 29 3.63 -10.77 -14.92
CA GLY A 29 3.31 -9.71 -13.96
C GLY A 29 4.30 -9.60 -12.81
N VAL A 30 4.10 -8.58 -11.98
CA VAL A 30 5.00 -8.23 -10.86
C VAL A 30 4.16 -8.07 -9.60
N PHE A 31 4.51 -8.81 -8.56
CA PHE A 31 4.04 -8.60 -7.20
C PHE A 31 4.88 -7.53 -6.54
N ARG A 32 4.24 -6.47 -6.04
CA ARG A 32 4.91 -5.33 -5.43
C ARG A 32 4.53 -5.19 -3.97
N VAL A 33 5.47 -4.68 -3.20
CA VAL A 33 5.27 -4.25 -1.82
C VAL A 33 5.70 -2.79 -1.74
N VAL A 34 4.93 -1.96 -1.06
CA VAL A 34 5.27 -0.56 -0.84
C VAL A 34 6.41 -0.52 0.17
N ALA A 35 7.54 0.06 -0.24
CA ALA A 35 8.70 0.23 0.62
C ALA A 35 8.34 1.08 1.88
N PRO A 36 8.85 0.76 3.07
CA PRO A 36 8.58 1.53 4.30
C PRO A 36 8.89 3.02 4.17
N GLU A 37 9.92 3.38 3.42
CA GLU A 37 10.33 4.76 3.16
C GLU A 37 9.26 5.56 2.40
N VAL A 38 8.39 4.88 1.65
CA VAL A 38 7.26 5.46 0.92
C VAL A 38 5.98 5.35 1.74
N GLY A 39 5.69 4.18 2.31
CA GLY A 39 4.42 3.93 2.97
C GLY A 39 4.30 4.55 4.37
N VAL A 40 5.39 4.61 5.15
CA VAL A 40 5.35 5.21 6.50
C VAL A 40 4.97 6.70 6.43
N PRO A 41 5.57 7.56 5.58
CA PRO A 41 5.12 8.95 5.46
C PRO A 41 3.63 9.09 5.15
N VAL A 42 3.09 8.22 4.29
CA VAL A 42 1.64 8.20 3.99
C VAL A 42 0.85 7.82 5.23
N ILE A 43 1.21 6.75 5.94
CA ILE A 43 0.53 6.34 7.19
C ILE A 43 0.53 7.49 8.19
N ARG A 44 1.67 8.16 8.39
CA ARG A 44 1.81 9.29 9.31
C ARG A 44 0.91 10.46 8.93
N LEU A 45 0.78 10.77 7.64
CA LEU A 45 -0.07 11.87 7.15
C LEU A 45 -1.53 11.72 7.61
N TRP A 46 -2.04 10.49 7.67
CA TRP A 46 -3.38 10.18 8.15
C TRP A 46 -3.43 10.04 9.68
N LEU A 47 -2.45 9.34 10.26
CA LEU A 47 -2.38 9.02 11.68
C LEU A 47 -2.20 10.25 12.57
N GLU A 48 -1.33 11.18 12.18
CA GLU A 48 -0.96 12.37 12.96
C GLU A 48 -1.96 13.52 12.80
N HIS A 49 -3.02 13.32 12.03
CA HIS A 49 -4.11 14.29 11.94
C HIS A 49 -4.97 14.28 13.21
N LYS A 50 -5.75 15.34 13.44
CA LYS A 50 -6.75 15.33 14.51
C LYS A 50 -7.88 14.35 14.16
N TRP A 51 -8.16 13.44 15.10
CA TRP A 51 -9.28 12.49 15.03
C TRP A 51 -10.38 12.84 16.04
N PRO A 52 -11.66 12.56 15.74
CA PRO A 52 -12.18 12.04 14.46
C PRO A 52 -12.10 13.10 13.35
N MET A 53 -11.60 12.68 12.18
CA MET A 53 -11.42 13.52 11.00
C MET A 53 -12.74 13.67 10.22
N SER A 54 -13.01 14.81 9.61
CA SER A 54 -14.18 14.95 8.72
C SER A 54 -13.96 14.24 7.39
N VAL A 55 -15.05 13.83 6.72
CA VAL A 55 -14.98 13.22 5.38
C VAL A 55 -14.28 14.14 4.38
N ARG A 56 -14.54 15.45 4.46
CA ARG A 56 -13.92 16.46 3.60
C ARG A 56 -12.40 16.49 3.78
N GLU A 57 -11.91 16.55 5.01
CA GLU A 57 -10.47 16.53 5.29
C GLU A 57 -9.82 15.25 4.75
N GLY A 58 -10.47 14.09 4.89
CA GLY A 58 -9.98 12.84 4.32
C GLY A 58 -9.87 12.88 2.79
N LEU A 59 -10.87 13.44 2.11
CA LEU A 59 -10.80 13.61 0.65
C LEU A 59 -9.70 14.58 0.23
N GLU A 60 -9.46 15.65 0.99
CA GLU A 60 -8.35 16.60 0.78
C GLU A 60 -6.99 15.91 0.97
N LEU A 61 -6.82 15.07 2.00
CA LEU A 61 -5.59 14.26 2.18
C LEU A 61 -5.31 13.37 0.98
N ARG A 62 -6.36 12.69 0.50
CA ARG A 62 -6.31 11.83 -0.68
C ARG A 62 -5.90 12.61 -1.93
N ASP A 63 -6.44 13.81 -2.13
CA ASP A 63 -6.10 14.65 -3.29
C ASP A 63 -4.65 15.14 -3.23
N ARG A 64 -4.13 15.48 -2.04
CA ARG A 64 -2.72 15.83 -1.85
C ARG A 64 -1.76 14.69 -2.20
N LEU A 65 -2.20 13.45 -2.02
CA LEU A 65 -1.45 12.25 -2.39
C LEU A 65 -1.58 11.90 -3.89
N GLY A 66 -2.36 12.66 -4.66
CA GLY A 66 -2.60 12.38 -6.07
C GLY A 66 -3.44 11.12 -6.32
N TRP A 67 -4.17 10.65 -5.31
CA TRP A 67 -4.94 9.41 -5.38
C TRP A 67 -6.30 9.61 -6.02
N GLN A 68 -6.83 8.56 -6.64
CA GLN A 68 -8.10 8.61 -7.38
C GLN A 68 -9.22 7.84 -6.66
N SER A 69 -10.33 8.50 -6.38
CA SER A 69 -11.54 7.86 -5.85
C SER A 69 -12.20 6.90 -6.84
N SER A 70 -13.03 5.98 -6.34
CA SER A 70 -13.91 5.18 -7.19
C SER A 70 -15.02 6.07 -7.74
N PRO A 71 -15.36 5.96 -9.05
CA PRO A 71 -16.51 6.68 -9.62
C PRO A 71 -17.84 6.35 -8.92
N THR A 72 -17.94 5.15 -8.33
CA THR A 72 -19.16 4.64 -7.69
C THR A 72 -19.13 4.73 -6.16
N MET A 73 -17.98 5.02 -5.56
CA MET A 73 -17.80 5.03 -4.10
C MET A 73 -16.60 5.90 -3.74
N GLU A 74 -16.85 7.16 -3.40
CA GLU A 74 -15.79 8.15 -3.20
C GLU A 74 -14.82 7.80 -2.07
N THR A 75 -15.26 6.98 -1.11
CA THR A 75 -14.47 6.53 0.05
C THR A 75 -13.47 5.41 -0.27
N MET A 76 -13.44 4.91 -1.52
CA MET A 76 -12.47 3.92 -2.01
C MET A 76 -11.48 4.56 -2.98
N PHE A 77 -10.19 4.29 -2.80
CA PHE A 77 -9.11 4.96 -3.53
C PHE A 77 -8.20 3.99 -4.28
N THR A 78 -7.54 4.53 -5.30
CA THR A 78 -6.40 3.93 -5.98
C THR A 78 -5.17 4.76 -5.65
N THR A 79 -4.18 4.17 -4.97
CA THR A 79 -3.03 4.89 -4.39
C THR A 79 -1.85 5.13 -5.33
N GLY A 80 -1.93 4.68 -6.59
CA GLY A 80 -0.87 4.88 -7.60
C GLY A 80 0.37 4.02 -7.39
N HIS A 81 0.43 3.18 -6.35
CA HIS A 81 1.54 2.24 -6.11
C HIS A 81 1.54 1.01 -7.05
N ASP A 82 0.87 1.08 -8.20
CA ASP A 82 0.69 -0.02 -9.15
C ASP A 82 0.21 -1.35 -8.52
N LEU A 83 -0.49 -1.28 -7.38
CA LEU A 83 -1.03 -2.46 -6.68
C LEU A 83 -2.29 -3.02 -7.34
N GLY A 84 -2.84 -2.30 -8.33
CA GLY A 84 -4.07 -2.62 -9.05
C GLY A 84 -5.35 -2.36 -8.23
N GLY A 85 -6.39 -1.87 -8.89
CA GLY A 85 -7.73 -1.74 -8.29
C GLY A 85 -7.84 -0.69 -7.18
N LYS A 86 -8.79 -0.92 -6.25
CA LYS A 86 -9.02 -0.09 -5.07
C LYS A 86 -8.30 -0.67 -3.86
N ASP A 87 -7.20 -0.03 -3.48
CA ASP A 87 -6.22 -0.49 -2.51
C ASP A 87 -6.21 0.33 -1.22
N ALA A 88 -6.88 1.48 -1.18
CA ALA A 88 -7.17 2.20 0.06
C ALA A 88 -8.64 2.56 0.20
N SER A 89 -9.09 2.80 1.42
CA SER A 89 -10.45 3.19 1.73
C SER A 89 -10.58 3.77 3.13
N PHE A 90 -11.62 4.55 3.39
CA PHE A 90 -12.05 4.84 4.75
C PHE A 90 -13.53 4.48 5.01
N VAL A 91 -13.87 4.33 6.28
CA VAL A 91 -15.24 4.13 6.76
C VAL A 91 -15.73 5.41 7.43
N VAL A 92 -16.99 5.77 7.19
CA VAL A 92 -17.66 6.92 7.81
C VAL A 92 -18.67 6.41 8.82
N GLY A 93 -18.60 6.92 10.05
CA GLY A 93 -19.55 6.67 11.14
C GLY A 93 -19.97 8.01 11.76
N GLU A 94 -21.24 8.16 12.11
CA GLU A 94 -21.80 9.38 12.75
C GLU A 94 -21.42 10.71 12.04
N GLY A 95 -21.21 10.67 10.72
CA GLY A 95 -20.83 11.85 9.91
C GLY A 95 -19.34 12.20 9.91
N GLN A 96 -18.50 11.40 10.58
CA GLN A 96 -17.04 11.56 10.62
C GLN A 96 -16.33 10.28 10.17
N MET A 97 -15.03 10.39 9.86
CA MET A 97 -14.21 9.23 9.56
C MET A 97 -13.98 8.40 10.82
N ASP A 98 -14.35 7.14 10.74
CA ASP A 98 -14.16 6.15 11.80
C ASP A 98 -12.82 5.41 11.64
N SER A 99 -12.47 5.01 10.41
CA SER A 99 -11.22 4.31 10.15
C SER A 99 -10.71 4.51 8.74
N PHE A 100 -9.38 4.48 8.57
CA PHE A 100 -8.69 4.47 7.28
C PHE A 100 -7.90 3.16 7.12
N ARG A 101 -7.90 2.61 5.90
CA ARG A 101 -7.19 1.36 5.55
C ARG A 101 -6.49 1.55 4.22
N MET A 102 -5.25 1.05 4.12
CA MET A 102 -4.52 0.97 2.86
C MET A 102 -3.78 -0.35 2.73
N GLY A 103 -3.71 -0.88 1.52
CA GLY A 103 -2.85 -1.99 1.16
C GLY A 103 -1.42 -1.52 0.95
N LEU A 104 -0.47 -2.30 1.46
CA LEU A 104 0.97 -2.07 1.27
C LEU A 104 1.60 -3.13 0.37
N ALA A 105 0.80 -4.01 -0.23
CA ALA A 105 1.26 -5.05 -1.12
C ALA A 105 0.19 -5.38 -2.17
N SER A 106 0.61 -5.85 -3.34
CA SER A 106 -0.29 -6.25 -4.42
C SER A 106 -1.23 -7.35 -3.94
N ARG A 107 -2.46 -7.37 -4.45
CA ARG A 107 -3.41 -8.46 -4.16
C ARG A 107 -3.31 -9.50 -5.26
N ILE A 108 -2.96 -10.74 -4.89
CA ILE A 108 -2.91 -11.88 -5.83
C ILE A 108 -3.73 -13.04 -5.28
N PRO A 109 -4.36 -13.87 -6.16
CA PRO A 109 -5.05 -15.07 -5.73
C PRO A 109 -4.11 -16.01 -4.97
N LYS A 110 -4.59 -16.60 -3.87
CA LYS A 110 -3.78 -17.51 -3.03
C LYS A 110 -3.17 -18.66 -3.82
N ALA A 111 -3.92 -19.23 -4.77
CA ALA A 111 -3.46 -20.34 -5.61
C ALA A 111 -2.34 -19.94 -6.59
N SER A 112 -2.19 -18.64 -6.85
CA SER A 112 -1.21 -18.08 -7.79
C SER A 112 -0.04 -17.39 -7.06
N ALA A 113 -0.04 -17.39 -5.72
CA ALA A 113 0.96 -16.72 -4.92
C ALA A 113 2.20 -17.62 -4.72
N PRO A 114 3.38 -17.23 -5.24
CA PRO A 114 4.60 -17.97 -4.98
C PRO A 114 5.03 -17.83 -3.50
N PRO A 115 5.69 -18.82 -2.91
CA PRO A 115 6.16 -18.76 -1.52
C PRO A 115 7.02 -17.52 -1.20
N GLU A 116 7.80 -17.07 -2.18
CA GLU A 116 8.69 -15.91 -2.12
C GLU A 116 7.91 -14.61 -1.86
N ALA A 117 6.67 -14.49 -2.35
CA ALA A 117 5.83 -13.32 -2.09
C ALA A 117 5.53 -13.19 -0.59
N SER A 118 5.31 -14.32 0.08
CA SER A 118 5.04 -14.36 1.52
C SER A 118 6.29 -13.98 2.33
N VAL A 119 7.48 -14.42 1.89
CA VAL A 119 8.76 -14.03 2.49
C VAL A 119 8.98 -12.52 2.33
N LEU A 120 8.72 -11.98 1.14
CA LEU A 120 8.86 -10.57 0.84
C LEU A 120 7.95 -9.69 1.70
N VAL A 121 6.66 -10.06 1.82
CA VAL A 121 5.70 -9.34 2.68
C VAL A 121 6.11 -9.38 4.14
N ARG A 122 6.56 -10.53 4.66
CA ARG A 122 7.02 -10.64 6.06
C ARG A 122 8.26 -9.77 6.32
N ARG A 123 9.20 -9.74 5.38
CA ARG A 123 10.38 -8.86 5.48
C ARG A 123 9.98 -7.39 5.52
N ALA A 124 9.12 -6.97 4.59
CA ALA A 124 8.62 -5.60 4.56
C ALA A 124 7.86 -5.25 5.84
N TYR A 125 6.98 -6.15 6.29
CA TYR A 125 6.23 -5.98 7.54
C TYR A 125 7.15 -5.76 8.75
N ALA A 126 8.20 -6.55 8.90
CA ALA A 126 9.17 -6.38 9.98
C ALA A 126 9.84 -4.99 9.93
N GLN A 127 10.20 -4.51 8.74
CA GLN A 127 10.78 -3.17 8.55
C GLN A 127 9.77 -2.05 8.86
N TYR A 128 8.50 -2.20 8.46
CA TYR A 128 7.45 -1.27 8.86
C TYR A 128 7.30 -1.20 10.38
N VAL A 129 7.29 -2.36 11.05
CA VAL A 129 7.20 -2.43 12.51
C VAL A 129 8.40 -1.76 13.18
N GLU A 130 9.60 -1.98 12.68
CA GLU A 130 10.83 -1.35 13.18
C GLU A 130 10.78 0.19 13.06
N VAL A 131 10.44 0.71 11.88
CA VAL A 131 10.35 2.16 11.63
C VAL A 131 9.24 2.79 12.49
N LEU A 132 8.05 2.17 12.55
CA LEU A 132 6.95 2.67 13.38
C LEU A 132 7.26 2.59 14.87
N ALA A 133 8.01 1.58 15.32
CA ALA A 133 8.44 1.49 16.71
C ALA A 133 9.44 2.59 17.09
N GLY A 134 10.32 2.99 16.16
CA GLY A 134 11.21 4.14 16.35
C GLY A 134 10.47 5.48 16.49
N LEU A 135 9.27 5.61 15.90
CA LEU A 135 8.48 6.83 15.93
C LEU A 135 7.49 6.88 17.10
N TYR A 136 6.83 5.77 17.40
CA TYR A 136 5.68 5.70 18.31
C TYR A 136 5.88 4.76 19.50
N GLY A 137 7.11 4.27 19.70
CA GLY A 137 7.42 3.27 20.72
C GLY A 137 6.96 1.86 20.33
N THR A 138 7.21 0.89 21.22
CA THR A 138 6.94 -0.52 20.94
C THR A 138 5.44 -0.81 20.83
N GLY A 139 5.02 -1.34 19.69
CA GLY A 139 3.65 -1.81 19.48
C GLY A 139 3.38 -3.16 20.13
N THR A 140 2.10 -3.52 20.29
CA THR A 140 1.68 -4.84 20.75
C THR A 140 1.53 -5.78 19.56
N THR A 141 2.43 -6.75 19.43
CA THR A 141 2.38 -7.77 18.39
C THR A 141 1.56 -8.99 18.82
N LYS A 142 0.68 -9.47 17.94
CA LYS A 142 -0.10 -10.69 18.12
C LYS A 142 0.11 -11.61 16.92
N ARG A 143 0.27 -12.89 17.18
CA ARG A 143 0.30 -13.96 16.17
C ARG A 143 -0.88 -14.87 16.37
N PHE A 144 -1.57 -15.19 15.28
CA PHE A 144 -2.79 -16.01 15.34
C PHE A 144 -2.96 -16.84 14.07
N GLN A 145 -3.76 -17.89 14.17
CA GLN A 145 -4.11 -18.71 13.03
C GLN A 145 -5.34 -18.11 12.34
N GLY A 146 -5.15 -17.52 11.16
CA GLY A 146 -6.25 -17.02 10.34
C GLY A 146 -6.73 -18.07 9.33
N ARG A 147 -7.84 -17.77 8.65
CA ARG A 147 -8.40 -18.61 7.56
C ARG A 147 -7.39 -18.91 6.44
N ASN A 148 -6.42 -18.02 6.24
CA ASN A 148 -5.42 -18.12 5.18
C ASN A 148 -4.06 -18.65 5.65
N GLY A 149 -3.93 -19.07 6.91
CA GLY A 149 -2.68 -19.49 7.53
C GLY A 149 -2.27 -18.59 8.70
N PRO A 150 -1.05 -18.73 9.21
CA PRO A 150 -0.51 -17.89 10.27
C PRO A 150 -0.54 -16.41 9.86
N GLN A 151 -1.04 -15.56 10.75
CA GLN A 151 -1.09 -14.11 10.58
C GLN A 151 -0.41 -13.44 11.76
N GLU A 152 0.13 -12.26 11.49
CA GLU A 152 0.79 -11.41 12.46
C GLU A 152 0.26 -9.99 12.32
N SER A 153 -0.05 -9.36 13.45
CA SER A 153 -0.47 -7.96 13.52
C SER A 153 0.28 -7.26 14.63
N THR A 154 0.57 -5.98 14.45
CA THR A 154 1.17 -5.12 15.47
C THR A 154 0.31 -3.88 15.58
N THR A 155 -0.02 -3.52 16.81
CA THR A 155 -0.96 -2.44 17.12
C THR A 155 -0.29 -1.42 18.03
N TRP A 156 -0.45 -0.15 17.68
CA TRP A 156 -0.06 0.98 18.52
C TRP A 156 -1.31 1.70 19.00
N THR A 157 -1.24 2.28 20.20
CA THR A 157 -2.26 3.15 20.76
C THR A 157 -1.56 4.46 21.09
N LEU A 158 -2.01 5.55 20.45
CA LEU A 158 -1.42 6.89 20.54
C LEU A 158 -2.34 7.83 21.30
#